data_AF-A0AAJ6AK31-F1
#
_entry.id   AF-A0AAJ6AK31-F1
#
_cell.length_a   1.000
_cell.length_b   1.000
_cell.length_c   1.000
_cell.angle_alpha   90.00
_cell.angle_beta   90.00
_cell.angle_gamma   90.00
#
_symmetry.space_group_name_H-M   'P 1'
#
loop_
_entity.id
_entity.type
_entity.pdbx_description
1 polymer ?
#
loop_
_entity_poly.entity_id
_entity_poly.type
_entity_poly.pdbx_seq_one_letter_code
_entity_poly.pdbx_strand_id
1 'polypeptide(L)'
;MATYVLMFTAGTWVILTPPRTIEGIIGTTSTFVWGALLLLASVAAVAALLMKWRVELTVLPLLIAGVGIYAAAVWADVPETITRGPQACILTAFAVGLGTRLLSLRALAKKHAAQHRR
;
A
#
# COMPACT_ATOMS: atom_id res chain seq x y z
N MET A 1 -9.68 -6.44 -5.21
CA MET A 1 -8.95 -6.79 -6.44
C MET A 1 -8.51 -5.55 -7.22
N ALA A 2 -9.43 -4.70 -7.66
CA ALA A 2 -9.10 -3.48 -8.41
C ALA A 2 -8.03 -2.60 -7.72
N THR A 3 -8.15 -2.43 -6.40
CA THR A 3 -7.15 -1.77 -5.54
C THR A 3 -5.73 -2.28 -5.78
N TYR A 4 -5.53 -3.59 -5.78
CA TYR A 4 -4.19 -4.19 -5.93
C TYR A 4 -3.64 -4.04 -7.35
N VAL A 5 -4.51 -4.13 -8.36
CA VAL A 5 -4.12 -3.87 -9.76
C VAL A 5 -3.63 -2.43 -9.91
N LEU A 6 -4.39 -1.47 -9.39
CA LEU A 6 -4.03 -0.04 -9.45
C LEU A 6 -2.72 0.26 -8.70
N MET A 7 -2.50 -0.37 -7.55
CA MET A 7 -1.23 -0.24 -6.81
C MET A 7 -0.06 -0.83 -7.58
N PHE A 8 -0.24 -2.00 -8.20
CA PHE A 8 0.80 -2.59 -9.04
C PHE A 8 1.14 -1.69 -10.23
N THR A 9 0.12 -1.16 -10.92
CA THR A 9 0.35 -0.22 -12.04
C THR A 9 1.06 1.05 -11.57
N ALA A 10 0.71 1.58 -10.39
CA ALA A 10 1.39 2.73 -9.82
C ALA A 10 2.86 2.40 -9.49
N GLY A 11 3.13 1.24 -8.89
CA GLY A 11 4.50 0.78 -8.62
C GLY A 11 5.33 0.66 -9.90
N THR A 12 4.78 0.01 -10.94
CA THR A 12 5.44 -0.09 -12.26
C THR A 12 5.73 1.29 -12.84
N TRP A 13 4.78 2.22 -12.73
CA TRP A 13 4.97 3.59 -13.19
C TRP A 13 6.11 4.30 -12.45
N VAL A 14 6.22 4.12 -11.13
CA VAL A 14 7.30 4.69 -10.32
C VAL A 14 8.67 4.13 -10.74
N ILE A 15 8.75 2.83 -11.05
CA ILE A 15 10.02 2.21 -11.47
C ILE A 15 10.45 2.68 -12.86
N LEU A 16 9.51 2.75 -13.81
CA LEU A 16 9.81 3.15 -15.19
C LEU A 16 10.02 4.66 -15.32
N THR A 17 9.22 5.45 -14.59
CA THR A 17 9.20 6.91 -14.66
C THR A 17 9.12 7.48 -13.24
N PRO A 18 10.24 7.51 -12.50
CA PRO A 18 10.26 8.03 -11.14
C PRO A 18 9.79 9.49 -11.09
N PRO A 19 8.78 9.83 -10.26
CA PRO A 19 8.32 11.19 -10.13
C PRO A 19 9.41 12.05 -9.48
N ARG A 20 10.04 12.92 -10.28
CA ARG A 20 11.19 13.75 -9.86
C ARG A 20 10.92 14.64 -8.65
N THR A 21 9.67 15.09 -8.48
CA THR A 21 9.26 15.86 -7.31
C THR A 21 9.38 15.07 -6.02
N ILE A 22 8.92 13.81 -6.02
CA ILE A 22 9.03 12.92 -4.87
C ILE A 22 10.48 12.43 -4.72
N GLU A 23 11.15 12.11 -5.81
CA GLU A 23 12.55 11.70 -5.80
C GLU A 23 13.47 12.77 -5.19
N GLY A 24 13.24 14.04 -5.50
CA GLY A 24 13.98 15.15 -4.91
C GLY A 24 13.75 15.34 -3.41
N ILE A 25 12.62 14.85 -2.89
CA ILE A 25 12.24 14.96 -1.48
C ILE A 25 12.80 13.79 -0.66
N ILE A 26 12.47 12.55 -1.04
CA ILE A 26 12.79 11.35 -0.23
C ILE A 26 14.08 10.65 -0.68
N GLY A 27 14.66 11.10 -1.79
CA GLY A 27 15.85 10.51 -2.42
C GLY A 27 15.54 9.32 -3.31
N THR A 28 16.39 9.11 -4.31
CA THR A 28 16.27 8.06 -5.34
C THR A 28 16.06 6.66 -4.76
N THR A 29 16.86 6.27 -3.76
CA THR A 29 16.74 4.95 -3.12
C THR A 29 15.36 4.75 -2.50
N SER A 30 14.87 5.73 -1.74
CA SER A 30 13.55 5.64 -1.09
C SER A 30 12.41 5.62 -2.12
N THR A 31 12.55 6.34 -3.24
CA THR A 31 11.59 6.29 -4.34
C THR A 31 11.50 4.90 -4.97
N PHE A 32 12.63 4.23 -5.19
CA PHE A 32 12.63 2.85 -5.71
C PHE A 32 12.12 1.85 -4.68
N VAL A 33 12.45 2.00 -3.39
CA VAL A 33 11.89 1.17 -2.31
C VAL A 33 10.37 1.34 -2.26
N TRP A 34 9.88 2.57 -2.34
CA TRP A 34 8.44 2.86 -2.41
C TRP A 34 7.78 2.18 -3.63
N GLY A 35 8.35 2.34 -4.83
CA GLY A 35 7.87 1.66 -6.03
C GLY A 35 7.85 0.15 -5.88
N ALA A 36 8.92 -0.44 -5.34
CA ALA A 36 9.03 -1.88 -5.11
C ALA A 36 7.99 -2.40 -4.10
N LEU A 37 7.71 -1.64 -3.03
CA LEU A 37 6.64 -1.98 -2.09
C LEU A 37 5.28 -2.04 -2.79
N LEU A 38 4.98 -1.09 -3.69
CA LEU A 38 3.74 -1.10 -4.46
C LEU A 38 3.64 -2.28 -5.44
N LEU A 39 4.77 -2.75 -5.99
CA LEU A 39 4.79 -3.93 -6.87
C LEU A 39 4.35 -5.22 -6.15
N LEU A 40 4.51 -5.30 -4.83
CA LEU A 40 4.00 -6.42 -4.03
C LEU A 40 2.48 -6.55 -4.08
N ALA A 41 1.77 -5.54 -4.59
CA ALA A 41 0.32 -5.62 -4.79
C ALA A 41 -0.07 -6.72 -5.77
N SER A 42 0.82 -7.11 -6.71
CA SER A 42 0.62 -8.30 -7.55
C SER A 42 0.52 -9.59 -6.71
N VAL A 43 1.39 -9.74 -5.71
CA VAL A 43 1.37 -10.89 -4.78
C VAL A 43 0.08 -10.89 -3.96
N ALA A 44 -0.34 -9.72 -3.46
CA ALA A 44 -1.62 -9.58 -2.75
C ALA A 44 -2.83 -9.87 -3.66
N ALA A 45 -2.78 -9.47 -4.94
CA ALA A 45 -3.83 -9.76 -5.93
C ALA A 45 -3.96 -11.27 -6.18
N VAL A 46 -2.85 -11.95 -6.46
CA VAL A 46 -2.84 -13.41 -6.67
C VAL A 46 -3.25 -14.14 -5.39
N ALA A 47 -2.76 -13.72 -4.22
CA ALA A 47 -3.16 -14.30 -2.95
C ALA A 47 -4.67 -14.16 -2.69
N ALA A 48 -5.25 -13.00 -3.00
CA ALA A 48 -6.69 -12.77 -2.89
C ALA A 48 -7.49 -13.61 -3.90
N LEU A 49 -7.03 -13.74 -5.15
CA LEU A 49 -7.68 -14.60 -6.16
C LEU A 49 -7.72 -16.07 -5.73
N LEU A 50 -6.61 -16.56 -5.18
CA LEU A 50 -6.48 -17.95 -4.74
C LEU A 50 -6.98 -18.18 -3.31
N MET A 51 -7.64 -17.19 -2.70
CA MET A 51 -8.14 -17.23 -1.31
C MET A 51 -7.05 -17.60 -0.27
N LYS A 52 -5.78 -17.29 -0.57
CA LYS A 52 -4.62 -17.52 0.28
C LYS A 52 -4.46 -16.36 1.27
N TRP A 53 -5.41 -16.25 2.19
CA TRP A 53 -5.49 -15.16 3.17
C TRP A 53 -4.23 -14.96 4.01
N ARG A 54 -3.45 -16.04 4.28
CA ARG A 54 -2.18 -15.95 5.03
C ARG A 54 -1.12 -15.14 4.29
N VAL A 55 -1.03 -15.32 2.97
CA VAL A 55 -0.08 -14.59 2.14
C VAL A 55 -0.50 -13.12 2.05
N GLU A 56 -1.79 -12.87 1.82
CA GLU A 56 -2.33 -11.51 1.80
C GLU A 56 -2.09 -10.79 3.13
N LEU A 57 -2.23 -11.49 4.26
CA LEU A 57 -1.99 -10.98 5.61
C LEU A 57 -0.53 -10.53 5.83
N THR A 58 0.45 -11.26 5.27
CA THR A 58 1.87 -10.92 5.38
C THR A 58 2.26 -9.74 4.49
N VAL A 59 1.66 -9.62 3.30
CA VAL A 59 1.99 -8.57 2.32
C VAL A 59 1.32 -7.23 2.64
N LEU A 60 0.11 -7.25 3.20
CA LEU A 60 -0.66 -6.02 3.49
C LEU A 60 0.11 -4.96 4.30
N PRO A 61 0.85 -5.29 5.38
CA PRO A 61 1.66 -4.31 6.10
C PRO A 61 2.69 -3.59 5.22
N LEU A 62 3.29 -4.30 4.25
CA LEU A 62 4.26 -3.71 3.32
C LEU A 62 3.57 -2.76 2.33
N LEU A 63 2.35 -3.11 1.88
CA LEU A 63 1.54 -2.23 1.04
C LEU A 63 1.09 -0.97 1.80
N ILE A 64 0.69 -1.12 3.06
CA ILE A 64 0.35 0.01 3.94
C ILE A 64 1.58 0.92 4.11
N ALA A 65 2.77 0.35 4.31
CA ALA A 65 4.00 1.12 4.40
C ALA A 65 4.29 1.87 3.09
N GLY A 66 4.13 1.23 1.93
CA GLY A 66 4.31 1.88 0.63
C GLY A 66 3.38 3.07 0.41
N VAL A 67 2.08 2.92 0.71
CA VAL A 67 1.13 4.04 0.63
C VAL A 67 1.44 5.10 1.70
N GLY A 68 1.83 4.67 2.90
CA GLY A 68 2.16 5.53 4.03
C GLY A 68 3.35 6.44 3.75
N ILE A 69 4.40 5.94 3.10
CA ILE A 69 5.56 6.74 2.66
C ILE A 69 5.08 7.89 1.77
N TYR A 70 4.20 7.60 0.81
CA TYR A 70 3.71 8.63 -0.10
C TYR A 70 2.78 9.63 0.59
N ALA A 71 1.87 9.15 1.45
CA ALA A 71 1.02 10.03 2.25
C ALA A 71 1.86 10.96 3.14
N ALA A 72 2.89 10.42 3.81
CA ALA A 72 3.79 11.18 4.66
C ALA A 72 4.56 12.24 3.86
N ALA A 73 5.11 11.88 2.69
CA ALA A 73 5.80 12.83 1.81
C ALA A 73 4.87 13.96 1.35
N VAL A 74 3.60 13.68 1.04
CA VAL A 74 2.62 14.72 0.67
C VAL A 74 2.29 15.63 1.85
N TRP A 75 2.15 15.09 3.05
CA TRP A 75 1.89 15.89 4.25
C TRP A 75 3.08 16.77 4.66
N ALA A 76 4.29 16.22 4.62
CA ALA A 76 5.49 16.86 5.15
C ALA A 76 6.15 17.80 4.15
N ASP A 77 6.27 17.38 2.89
CA ASP A 77 7.30 17.92 2.00
C ASP A 77 6.76 18.47 0.68
N VAL A 78 5.53 18.14 0.29
CA VAL A 78 4.91 18.75 -0.88
C VAL A 78 4.48 20.19 -0.54
N PRO A 79 4.96 21.20 -1.30
CA PRO A 79 4.57 22.58 -1.08
C PRO A 79 3.06 22.77 -1.12
N GLU A 80 2.56 23.75 -0.36
CA GLU A 80 1.12 24.04 -0.34
C GLU A 80 0.64 24.41 -1.74
N THR A 81 -0.35 23.67 -2.21
CA THR A 81 -1.05 23.86 -3.49
C THR A 81 -2.52 23.56 -3.28
N ILE A 82 -3.38 24.10 -4.14
CA ILE A 82 -4.84 23.87 -4.03
C ILE A 82 -5.23 22.38 -4.03
N THR A 83 -4.37 21.51 -4.55
CA THR A 83 -4.58 20.06 -4.65
C THR A 83 -3.94 19.26 -3.52
N ARG A 84 -3.03 19.84 -2.71
CA ARG A 84 -2.25 19.11 -1.69
C ARG A 84 -3.14 18.45 -0.64
N GLY A 85 -4.04 19.22 -0.03
CA GLY A 85 -4.94 18.74 1.02
C GLY A 85 -5.79 17.55 0.56
N PRO A 86 -6.54 17.67 -0.56
CA PRO A 86 -7.31 16.56 -1.11
C PRO A 86 -6.45 15.32 -1.43
N GLN A 87 -5.27 15.51 -2.01
CA GLN A 87 -4.34 14.41 -2.33
C GLN A 87 -3.89 13.66 -1.07
N ALA A 88 -3.48 14.39 -0.03
CA ALA A 88 -3.03 13.83 1.24
C ALA A 88 -4.15 13.04 1.93
N CYS A 89 -5.37 13.59 1.95
CA CYS A 89 -6.56 12.93 2.49
C CYS A 89 -6.91 11.64 1.73
N ILE A 90 -6.86 11.66 0.40
CA ILE A 90 -7.14 10.46 -0.42
C ILE A 90 -6.11 9.36 -0.14
N LEU A 91 -4.81 9.70 -0.10
CA LEU A 91 -3.74 8.74 0.22
C LEU A 91 -3.89 8.18 1.64
N THR A 92 -4.24 9.03 2.60
CA THR A 92 -4.49 8.63 3.99
C THR A 92 -5.69 7.68 4.08
N ALA A 93 -6.80 8.02 3.42
CA ALA A 93 -7.99 7.15 3.36
C ALA A 93 -7.67 5.80 2.72
N PHE A 94 -6.81 5.79 1.70
CA PHE A 94 -6.34 4.57 1.05
C PHE A 94 -5.51 3.69 1.99
N ALA A 95 -4.57 4.28 2.74
CA ALA A 95 -3.82 3.57 3.78
C ALA A 95 -4.73 3.00 4.88
N VAL A 96 -5.72 3.77 5.32
CA VAL A 96 -6.74 3.31 6.28
C VAL A 96 -7.56 2.15 5.72
N GLY A 97 -7.98 2.20 4.45
CA GLY A 97 -8.70 1.10 3.79
C GLY A 97 -7.90 -0.20 3.71
N LEU A 98 -6.59 -0.12 3.45
CA LEU A 98 -5.71 -1.28 3.55
C LEU A 98 -5.57 -1.77 5.01
N GLY A 99 -5.52 -0.84 5.96
CA GLY A 99 -5.52 -1.14 7.40
C GLY A 99 -6.79 -1.89 7.85
N THR A 100 -7.97 -1.47 7.40
CA THR A 100 -9.22 -2.17 7.73
C THR A 100 -9.24 -3.57 7.12
N ARG A 101 -8.76 -3.75 5.88
CA ARG A 101 -8.59 -5.07 5.26
C ARG A 101 -7.65 -5.97 6.08
N LEU A 102 -6.52 -5.44 6.54
CA LEU A 102 -5.58 -6.15 7.41
C LEU A 102 -6.26 -6.62 8.71
N LEU A 103 -7.04 -5.75 9.35
CA LEU A 103 -7.78 -6.09 10.56
C LEU A 103 -8.84 -7.17 10.30
N SER A 104 -9.56 -7.11 9.17
CA SER A 104 -10.53 -8.15 8.78
C SER A 104 -9.86 -9.51 8.60
N LEU A 105 -8.69 -9.56 7.95
CA LEU A 105 -7.94 -10.81 7.79
C LEU A 105 -7.40 -11.35 9.12
N ARG A 106 -6.94 -10.46 10.02
CA ARG A 106 -6.55 -10.86 11.39
C ARG A 106 -7.72 -11.44 12.16
N ALA A 107 -8.92 -10.86 12.04
CA ALA A 107 -10.12 -11.39 12.67
C ALA A 107 -10.49 -12.77 12.11
N LEU A 108 -10.36 -12.97 10.79
CA LEU A 108 -10.55 -14.28 10.15
C LEU A 108 -9.54 -15.33 10.65
N ALA A 109 -8.27 -14.94 10.76
CA ALA A 109 -7.20 -15.81 11.28
C ALA A 109 -7.50 -16.28 12.71
N LYS A 110 -7.97 -15.37 13.58
CA LYS A 110 -8.37 -15.70 14.96
C LYS A 110 -9.54 -16.69 14.98
N LYS A 111 -10.56 -16.51 14.13
CA LYS A 111 -11.70 -17.43 14.03
C LYS A 111 -11.28 -18.84 13.61
N HIS A 112 -10.45 -18.96 12.58
CA HIS A 112 -9.92 -20.26 12.14
C HIS A 112 -9.12 -20.96 13.25
N ALA A 113 -8.26 -20.22 13.97
CA ALA A 113 -7.48 -20.78 15.07
C ALA A 113 -8.36 -21.29 16.22
N ALA A 114 -9.50 -20.64 16.48
CA ALA A 114 -10.45 -21.08 17.51
C ALA A 114 -11.22 -22.36 17.11
N GLN A 115 -11.51 -22.55 15.82
CA GLN A 115 -12.23 -23.73 15.33
C GLN A 115 -11.40 -25.01 15.36
N HIS A 116 -10.08 -24.93 15.10
CA HIS A 116 -9.19 -26.11 15.12
C HIS A 116 -8.64 -26.46 16.53
N ARG A 117 -9.04 -25.72 17.57
CA ARG A 117 -8.71 -26.01 18.97
C ARG A 117 -9.82 -26.78 19.71
N ARG A 118 -10.95 -27.05 19.05
CA ARG A 118 -12.05 -27.88 19.54
C ARG A 118 -12.01 -29.23 18.85
#